data_AF-A0A9X2D2Y5-F1
#
_entry.id   AF-A0A9X2D2Y5-F1
#
_cell.length_a   1.000
_cell.length_b   1.000
_cell.length_c   1.000
_cell.angle_alpha   90.00
_cell.angle_beta   90.00
_cell.angle_gamma   90.00
#
_symmetry.space_group_name_H-M   'P 1'
#
loop_
_entity.id
_entity.type
_entity.pdbx_description
1 polymer ?
#
loop_
_entity_poly.entity_id
_entity_poly.type
_entity_poly.pdbx_seq_one_letter_code
_entity_poly.pdbx_strand_id
1 'polypeptide(L)'
;MRLSDDGKTLEWVAPSDIKEDGSFEIPAGVTSIGKSAFEWDRKLKTITIPEGVTSIDESAFHGCSGLQTITLPKGLTSIGKSAFLCCSGLQTITLPKGLTSIGEFAFHGCSGLQTITLPKGLTSIGESAFSSCSGLQTITIPDGVTSIGELAFDGCSGLQTITLPKGITSIGERVFYNCSGLQTITIPDGVTSIGEWAFYNCSGLQTITIPDGVTSIGEWAFNGCSGLETITLPEGIVSMGYTAFFDCTNVKKILIAGKDNASIQRITDLLRDELKDKVISKEVADAIFQMRNTQLSRVAVMPEINPLYRYFHHHTPYISKVTVKNEDGESLEEECSKLPDDIFQHMNGFLLSENHYYQKAKNLMNRVSWPKDKNEMLIYENELKNIADTVIKKAKEVNKQAPTQSEKINISNTKMLFWAEPHGFEGESLLDEKREDMQYRPI
;
A
#
# COMPACT_ATOMS: atom_id res chain seq x y z
N MET A 1 25.35 29.21 -28.63
CA MET A 1 23.93 28.80 -28.80
C MET A 1 23.49 29.07 -30.24
N ARG A 2 22.45 28.39 -30.74
CA ARG A 2 21.85 28.58 -32.07
C ARG A 2 20.33 28.71 -31.93
N LEU A 3 19.76 29.72 -32.58
CA LEU A 3 18.33 29.91 -32.77
C LEU A 3 17.99 29.63 -34.24
N SER A 4 16.72 29.32 -34.53
CA SER A 4 16.19 29.29 -35.90
C SER A 4 16.27 30.66 -36.58
N ASP A 5 16.13 30.69 -37.91
CA ASP A 5 16.23 31.91 -38.72
C ASP A 5 15.25 33.03 -38.29
N ASP A 6 14.07 32.65 -37.77
CA ASP A 6 13.06 33.56 -37.24
C ASP A 6 13.26 33.93 -35.76
N GLY A 7 14.28 33.35 -35.11
CA GLY A 7 14.60 33.52 -33.70
C GLY A 7 13.61 32.87 -32.73
N LYS A 8 12.68 32.03 -33.21
CA LYS A 8 11.59 31.46 -32.41
C LYS A 8 11.89 30.13 -31.76
N THR A 9 12.78 29.34 -32.35
CA THR A 9 13.15 28.01 -31.84
C THR A 9 14.56 28.05 -31.29
N LEU A 10 14.76 27.58 -30.06
CA LEU A 10 16.10 27.30 -29.55
C LEU A 10 16.56 25.95 -30.08
N GLU A 11 17.47 25.95 -31.04
CA GLU A 11 17.87 24.73 -31.75
C GLU A 11 19.05 24.01 -31.12
N TRP A 12 19.97 24.74 -30.48
CA TRP A 12 21.17 24.14 -29.90
C TRP A 12 21.83 25.06 -28.87
N VAL A 13 22.32 24.48 -27.78
CA VAL A 13 23.09 25.16 -26.74
C VAL A 13 24.39 24.40 -26.53
N ALA A 14 25.51 25.12 -26.55
CA ALA A 14 26.81 24.54 -26.26
C ALA A 14 27.00 24.45 -24.74
N PRO A 15 27.74 23.45 -24.21
CA PRO A 15 28.10 23.40 -22.79
C PRO A 15 28.86 24.65 -22.29
N SER A 16 29.53 25.38 -23.19
CA SER A 16 30.19 26.65 -22.88
C SER A 16 29.22 27.82 -22.67
N ASP A 17 27.99 27.72 -23.18
CA ASP A 17 26.95 28.73 -22.99
C ASP A 17 26.27 28.63 -21.60
N ILE A 18 26.41 27.48 -20.93
CA ILE A 18 25.89 27.28 -19.57
C ILE A 18 26.77 28.05 -18.58
N LYS A 19 26.14 28.81 -17.68
CA LYS A 19 26.83 29.58 -16.64
C LYS A 19 27.60 28.65 -15.68
N GLU A 20 28.56 29.21 -14.94
CA GLU A 20 29.38 28.44 -13.99
C GLU A 20 28.54 27.77 -12.88
N ASP A 21 27.44 28.41 -12.49
CA ASP A 21 26.49 27.85 -11.52
C ASP A 21 25.62 26.70 -12.10
N GLY A 22 25.70 26.45 -13.41
CA GLY A 22 24.91 25.44 -14.11
C GLY A 22 23.54 25.93 -14.59
N SER A 23 23.25 27.23 -14.53
CA SER A 23 22.01 27.79 -15.07
C SER A 23 22.13 28.23 -16.53
N PHE A 24 21.01 28.23 -17.24
CA PHE A 24 20.89 28.79 -18.58
C PHE A 24 19.65 29.70 -18.69
N GLU A 25 19.82 30.87 -19.29
CA GLU A 25 18.73 31.82 -19.56
C GLU A 25 18.33 31.74 -21.03
N ILE A 26 17.08 31.38 -21.28
CA ILE A 26 16.54 31.32 -22.64
C ILE A 26 16.27 32.75 -23.14
N PRO A 27 16.72 33.11 -24.37
CA PRO A 27 16.47 34.43 -24.94
C PRO A 27 14.99 34.78 -25.03
N ALA A 28 14.66 36.06 -24.85
CA ALA A 28 13.30 36.56 -25.03
C ALA A 28 12.80 36.34 -26.46
N GLY A 29 11.52 35.98 -26.60
CA GLY A 29 10.88 35.79 -27.90
C GLY A 29 10.93 34.37 -28.46
N VAL A 30 11.69 33.45 -27.81
CA VAL A 30 11.66 32.01 -28.08
C VAL A 30 10.28 31.45 -27.71
N THR A 31 9.70 30.66 -28.61
CA THR A 31 8.37 30.03 -28.46
C THR A 31 8.42 28.50 -28.49
N SER A 32 9.57 27.89 -28.77
CA SER A 32 9.77 26.44 -28.77
C SER A 32 11.21 26.07 -28.39
N ILE A 33 11.36 24.94 -27.69
CA ILE A 33 12.67 24.30 -27.48
C ILE A 33 12.79 23.20 -28.53
N GLY A 34 13.72 23.37 -29.45
CA GLY A 34 13.88 22.51 -30.61
C GLY A 34 14.47 21.14 -30.27
N LYS A 35 14.43 20.26 -31.27
CA LYS A 35 14.97 18.90 -31.18
C LYS A 35 16.43 18.92 -30.72
N SER A 36 16.74 18.12 -29.70
CA SER A 36 18.10 17.97 -29.15
C SER A 36 18.78 19.26 -28.66
N ALA A 37 18.02 20.32 -28.33
CA ALA A 37 18.58 21.64 -28.01
C ALA A 37 19.64 21.64 -26.90
N PHE A 38 19.47 20.80 -25.87
CA PHE A 38 20.38 20.61 -24.74
C PHE A 38 20.91 19.17 -24.64
N GLU A 39 20.85 18.40 -25.72
CA GLU A 39 21.21 16.98 -25.68
C GLU A 39 22.64 16.74 -25.14
N TRP A 40 22.76 15.82 -24.19
CA TRP A 40 23.95 15.47 -23.42
C TRP A 40 24.58 16.60 -22.60
N ASP A 41 23.87 17.70 -22.34
CA ASP A 41 24.39 18.77 -21.48
C ASP A 41 24.40 18.36 -20.00
N ARG A 42 25.57 17.88 -19.55
CA ARG A 42 25.79 17.46 -18.16
C ARG A 42 26.09 18.62 -17.21
N LYS A 43 26.31 19.83 -17.73
CA LYS A 43 26.63 21.02 -16.93
C LYS A 43 25.36 21.76 -16.53
N LEU A 44 24.30 21.70 -17.35
CA LEU A 44 23.00 22.26 -17.03
C LEU A 44 22.43 21.61 -15.76
N LYS A 45 22.21 22.43 -14.74
CA LYS A 45 21.61 22.07 -13.45
C LYS A 45 20.21 22.63 -13.28
N THR A 46 19.96 23.84 -13.77
CA THR A 46 18.67 24.51 -13.61
C THR A 46 18.31 25.29 -14.87
N ILE A 47 17.03 25.28 -15.23
CA ILE A 47 16.52 26.08 -16.35
C ILE A 47 15.09 26.54 -16.08
N THR A 48 14.81 27.79 -16.44
CA THR A 48 13.45 28.35 -16.44
C THR A 48 13.01 28.53 -17.89
N ILE A 49 12.02 27.76 -18.31
CA ILE A 49 11.44 27.87 -19.64
C ILE A 49 10.47 29.07 -19.64
N PRO A 50 10.70 30.10 -20.47
CA PRO A 50 9.96 31.36 -20.39
C PRO A 50 8.50 31.21 -20.83
N GLU A 51 7.65 32.09 -20.28
CA GLU A 51 6.26 32.21 -20.73
C GLU A 51 6.23 32.58 -22.22
N GLY A 52 5.40 31.88 -23.00
CA GLY A 52 5.36 31.96 -24.46
C GLY A 52 5.93 30.75 -25.18
N VAL A 53 6.71 29.91 -24.49
CA VAL A 53 7.10 28.60 -25.02
C VAL A 53 5.92 27.63 -24.98
N THR A 54 5.52 27.12 -26.14
CA THR A 54 4.35 26.22 -26.28
C THR A 54 4.73 24.76 -26.50
N SER A 55 5.95 24.47 -26.95
CA SER A 55 6.45 23.10 -27.13
C SER A 55 7.90 22.89 -26.65
N ILE A 56 8.14 21.67 -26.15
CA ILE A 56 9.48 21.08 -25.98
C ILE A 56 9.53 19.87 -26.91
N ASP A 57 10.40 19.91 -27.90
CA ASP A 57 10.44 18.92 -28.96
C ASP A 57 11.27 17.67 -28.58
N GLU A 58 11.37 16.73 -29.52
CA GLU A 58 12.04 15.44 -29.33
C GLU A 58 13.47 15.58 -28.78
N SER A 59 13.79 14.80 -27.75
CA SER A 59 15.14 14.74 -27.16
C SER A 59 15.72 16.08 -26.67
N ALA A 60 14.91 17.12 -26.49
CA ALA A 60 15.36 18.47 -26.16
C ALA A 60 16.33 18.55 -24.97
N PHE A 61 16.14 17.72 -23.94
CA PHE A 61 17.01 17.59 -22.75
C PHE A 61 17.56 16.16 -22.58
N HIS A 62 17.58 15.35 -23.64
CA HIS A 62 18.07 13.98 -23.58
C HIS A 62 19.50 13.95 -23.01
N GLY A 63 19.74 13.17 -21.96
CA GLY A 63 21.06 12.97 -21.37
C GLY A 63 21.55 14.13 -20.52
N CYS A 64 20.71 15.13 -20.21
CA CYS A 64 21.02 16.19 -19.24
C CYS A 64 21.09 15.64 -17.80
N SER A 65 22.07 14.79 -17.51
CA SER A 65 22.20 14.10 -16.21
C SER A 65 22.47 15.06 -15.04
N GLY A 66 22.93 16.29 -15.32
CA GLY A 66 23.14 17.33 -14.31
C GLY A 66 21.87 18.09 -13.93
N LEU A 67 20.80 18.01 -14.74
CA LEU A 67 19.60 18.83 -14.59
C LEU A 67 18.85 18.40 -13.34
N GLN A 68 18.77 19.27 -12.33
CA GLN A 68 18.13 19.01 -11.04
C GLN A 68 16.70 19.52 -10.99
N THR A 69 16.47 20.71 -11.55
CA THR A 69 15.15 21.36 -11.56
C THR A 69 14.89 22.06 -12.89
N ILE A 70 13.62 22.05 -13.31
CA ILE A 70 13.14 22.77 -14.48
C ILE A 70 11.79 23.41 -14.16
N THR A 71 11.63 24.68 -14.55
CA THR A 71 10.34 25.38 -14.46
C THR A 71 9.72 25.44 -15.85
N LEU A 72 8.52 24.86 -16.01
CA LEU A 72 7.76 24.84 -17.27
C LEU A 72 6.70 25.96 -17.29
N PRO A 73 6.46 26.62 -18.43
CA PRO A 73 5.48 27.70 -18.53
C PRO A 73 4.05 27.14 -18.59
N LYS A 74 3.08 27.97 -18.21
CA LYS A 74 1.66 27.54 -18.15
C LYS A 74 1.09 27.20 -19.52
N GLY A 75 1.59 27.83 -20.57
CA GLY A 75 1.15 27.67 -21.95
C GLY A 75 1.75 26.48 -22.70
N LEU A 76 2.60 25.68 -22.06
CA LEU A 76 3.19 24.50 -22.69
C LEU A 76 2.10 23.43 -22.93
N THR A 77 1.92 23.03 -24.18
CA THR A 77 0.89 22.08 -24.60
C THR A 77 1.42 20.69 -24.93
N SER A 78 2.73 20.55 -25.18
CA SER A 78 3.34 19.27 -25.58
C SER A 78 4.75 19.07 -25.04
N ILE A 79 5.04 17.83 -24.62
CA ILE A 79 6.38 17.32 -24.33
C ILE A 79 6.66 16.19 -25.32
N GLY A 80 7.69 16.38 -26.15
CA GLY A 80 8.06 15.46 -27.21
C GLY A 80 8.61 14.11 -26.73
N LYS A 81 8.75 13.19 -27.69
CA LYS A 81 9.41 11.90 -27.47
C LYS A 81 10.81 12.09 -26.89
N SER A 82 11.17 11.31 -25.87
CA SER A 82 12.49 11.34 -25.24
C SER A 82 12.93 12.71 -24.68
N ALA A 83 12.01 13.68 -24.50
CA ALA A 83 12.38 15.07 -24.17
C ALA A 83 13.26 15.20 -22.92
N PHE A 84 13.07 14.39 -21.89
CA PHE A 84 13.89 14.31 -20.67
C PHE A 84 14.52 12.92 -20.47
N LEU A 85 14.71 12.16 -21.54
CA LEU A 85 15.35 10.85 -21.51
C LEU A 85 16.70 10.95 -20.78
N CYS A 86 16.97 10.06 -19.82
CA CYS A 86 18.21 9.99 -19.04
C CYS A 86 18.58 11.29 -18.28
N CYS A 87 17.61 12.16 -17.95
CA CYS A 87 17.82 13.26 -16.99
C CYS A 87 17.88 12.71 -15.55
N SER A 88 18.91 11.92 -15.24
CA SER A 88 19.05 11.19 -13.98
C SER A 88 19.18 12.07 -12.73
N GLY A 89 19.58 13.33 -12.89
CA GLY A 89 19.64 14.32 -11.82
C GLY A 89 18.29 14.98 -11.48
N LEU A 90 17.26 14.83 -12.32
CA LEU A 90 16.01 15.57 -12.20
C LEU A 90 15.22 15.05 -10.99
N GLN A 91 15.04 15.89 -9.95
CA GLN A 91 14.45 15.45 -8.69
C GLN A 91 12.94 15.62 -8.63
N THR A 92 12.44 16.72 -9.17
CA THR A 92 11.02 17.07 -9.20
C THR A 92 10.70 17.81 -10.49
N ILE A 93 9.47 17.64 -10.98
CA ILE A 93 8.92 18.40 -12.09
C ILE A 93 7.43 18.61 -11.89
N THR A 94 6.96 19.83 -12.12
CA THR A 94 5.53 20.16 -12.14
C THR A 94 5.09 20.32 -13.58
N LEU A 95 4.21 19.43 -14.05
CA LEU A 95 3.70 19.51 -15.41
C LEU A 95 2.60 20.59 -15.53
N PRO A 96 2.58 21.35 -16.63
CA PRO A 96 1.61 22.43 -16.82
C PRO A 96 0.21 21.89 -17.06
N LYS A 97 -0.80 22.63 -16.59
CA LYS A 97 -2.22 22.22 -16.64
C LYS A 97 -2.76 21.97 -18.04
N GLY A 98 -2.18 22.62 -19.06
CA GLY A 98 -2.60 22.50 -20.46
C GLY A 98 -2.03 21.29 -21.21
N LEU A 99 -1.13 20.52 -20.60
CA LEU A 99 -0.53 19.35 -21.22
C LEU A 99 -1.56 18.21 -21.30
N THR A 100 -1.80 17.71 -22.51
CA THR A 100 -2.79 16.64 -22.78
C THR A 100 -2.16 15.26 -22.90
N SER A 101 -0.85 15.16 -23.20
CA SER A 101 -0.15 13.87 -23.38
C SER A 101 1.30 13.93 -22.91
N ILE A 102 1.82 12.79 -22.49
CA ILE A 102 3.26 12.57 -22.25
C ILE A 102 3.79 11.65 -23.35
N GLY A 103 4.84 12.10 -24.05
CA GLY A 103 5.44 11.35 -25.16
C GLY A 103 6.13 10.06 -24.74
N GLU A 104 6.38 9.21 -25.74
CA GLU A 104 7.20 8.00 -25.64
C GLU A 104 8.59 8.33 -25.04
N PHE A 105 9.06 7.53 -24.08
CA PHE A 105 10.34 7.73 -23.39
C PHE A 105 10.55 9.11 -22.72
N ALA A 106 9.50 9.94 -22.56
CA ALA A 106 9.65 11.35 -22.20
C ALA A 106 10.45 11.59 -20.90
N PHE A 107 10.31 10.75 -19.89
CA PHE A 107 11.04 10.78 -18.62
C PHE A 107 11.82 9.48 -18.35
N HIS A 108 12.05 8.66 -19.37
CA HIS A 108 12.75 7.39 -19.20
C HIS A 108 14.14 7.63 -18.60
N GLY A 109 14.53 6.86 -17.59
CA GLY A 109 15.84 6.98 -16.93
C GLY A 109 16.00 8.24 -16.06
N CYS A 110 14.93 8.98 -15.76
CA CYS A 110 14.95 10.02 -14.72
C CYS A 110 15.03 9.38 -13.32
N SER A 111 16.13 8.71 -13.01
CA SER A 111 16.32 7.94 -11.76
C SER A 111 16.29 8.78 -10.50
N GLY A 112 16.58 10.08 -10.58
CA GLY A 112 16.48 11.02 -9.46
C GLY A 112 15.06 11.50 -9.16
N LEU A 113 14.09 11.26 -10.05
CA LEU A 113 12.75 11.84 -9.96
C LEU A 113 11.97 11.17 -8.83
N GLN A 114 11.73 11.89 -7.74
CA GLN A 114 11.08 11.34 -6.54
C GLN A 114 9.56 11.41 -6.61
N THR A 115 9.05 12.52 -7.15
CA THR A 115 7.62 12.80 -7.28
C THR A 115 7.35 13.56 -8.57
N ILE A 116 6.17 13.35 -9.13
CA ILE A 116 5.67 14.11 -10.27
C ILE A 116 4.17 14.37 -10.10
N THR A 117 3.75 15.60 -10.37
CA THR A 117 2.32 15.96 -10.41
C THR A 117 1.85 15.98 -11.86
N LEU A 118 0.95 15.06 -12.20
CA LEU A 118 0.33 14.99 -13.52
C LEU A 118 -0.87 15.95 -13.64
N PRO A 119 -1.07 16.60 -14.79
CA PRO A 119 -2.14 17.57 -14.97
C PRO A 119 -3.49 16.87 -15.17
N LYS A 120 -4.57 17.45 -14.64
CA LYS A 120 -5.93 16.85 -14.71
C LYS A 120 -6.43 16.59 -16.14
N GLY A 121 -5.97 17.36 -17.11
CA GLY A 121 -6.35 17.25 -18.52
C GLY A 121 -5.56 16.20 -19.31
N LEU A 122 -4.67 15.44 -18.66
CA LEU A 122 -3.89 14.39 -19.31
C LEU A 122 -4.80 13.25 -19.79
N THR A 123 -4.67 12.88 -21.06
CA THR A 123 -5.47 11.82 -21.70
C THR A 123 -4.66 10.55 -21.99
N SER A 124 -3.34 10.67 -22.13
CA SER A 124 -2.45 9.53 -22.45
C SER A 124 -1.04 9.65 -21.88
N ILE A 125 -0.46 8.49 -21.58
CA ILE A 125 0.95 8.30 -21.19
C ILE A 125 1.58 7.35 -22.21
N GLY A 126 2.65 7.80 -22.88
CA GLY A 126 3.34 7.04 -23.92
C GLY A 126 4.10 5.81 -23.40
N GLU A 127 4.54 4.97 -24.34
CA GLU A 127 5.38 3.81 -24.06
C GLU A 127 6.69 4.24 -23.38
N SER A 128 7.10 3.47 -22.37
CA SER A 128 8.31 3.71 -21.57
C SER A 128 8.42 5.11 -20.96
N ALA A 129 7.33 5.89 -20.87
CA ALA A 129 7.37 7.30 -20.49
C ALA A 129 8.06 7.56 -19.15
N PHE A 130 7.90 6.68 -18.16
CA PHE A 130 8.57 6.74 -16.85
C PHE A 130 9.43 5.49 -16.58
N SER A 131 9.80 4.73 -17.62
CA SER A 131 10.63 3.54 -17.42
C SER A 131 11.99 3.94 -16.80
N SER A 132 12.50 3.12 -15.88
CA SER A 132 13.73 3.33 -15.11
C SER A 132 13.73 4.62 -14.26
N CYS A 133 12.57 5.20 -13.94
CA CYS A 133 12.43 6.21 -12.88
C CYS A 133 12.54 5.56 -11.49
N SER A 134 13.71 5.01 -11.15
CA SER A 134 13.93 4.22 -9.93
C SER A 134 13.76 5.00 -8.62
N GLY A 135 13.87 6.34 -8.66
CA GLY A 135 13.60 7.20 -7.51
C GLY A 135 12.12 7.52 -7.26
N LEU A 136 11.22 7.23 -8.22
CA LEU A 136 9.82 7.64 -8.16
C LEU A 136 9.10 6.84 -7.07
N GLN A 137 8.60 7.51 -6.04
CA GLN A 137 8.00 6.82 -4.88
C GLN A 137 6.50 6.64 -4.99
N THR A 138 5.81 7.66 -5.52
CA THR A 138 4.35 7.68 -5.67
C THR A 138 3.96 8.40 -6.94
N ILE A 139 2.86 7.98 -7.55
CA ILE A 139 2.25 8.71 -8.66
C ILE A 139 0.73 8.54 -8.66
N THR A 140 0.01 9.62 -8.95
CA THR A 140 -1.43 9.61 -9.15
C THR A 140 -1.73 9.89 -10.62
N ILE A 141 -2.30 8.89 -11.31
CA ILE A 141 -2.71 9.04 -12.69
C ILE A 141 -4.11 9.69 -12.74
N PRO A 142 -4.29 10.82 -13.45
CA PRO A 142 -5.58 11.50 -13.52
C PRO A 142 -6.67 10.65 -14.19
N ASP A 143 -7.91 10.73 -13.70
CA ASP A 143 -9.07 9.97 -14.21
C ASP A 143 -9.35 10.15 -15.72
N GLY A 144 -8.87 11.24 -16.33
CA GLY A 144 -9.01 11.50 -17.77
C GLY A 144 -8.08 10.64 -18.65
N VAL A 145 -7.10 9.95 -18.06
CA VAL A 145 -6.17 9.09 -18.79
C VAL A 145 -6.89 7.81 -19.21
N THR A 146 -6.91 7.55 -20.51
CA THR A 146 -7.55 6.37 -21.12
C THR A 146 -6.54 5.37 -21.68
N SER A 147 -5.28 5.78 -21.84
CA SER A 147 -4.20 4.96 -22.39
C SER A 147 -2.91 5.11 -21.61
N ILE A 148 -2.32 3.99 -21.21
CA ILE A 148 -1.00 3.87 -20.59
C ILE A 148 -0.19 2.92 -21.46
N GLY A 149 0.90 3.42 -22.04
CA GLY A 149 1.73 2.65 -22.97
C GLY A 149 2.44 1.45 -22.34
N GLU A 150 2.90 0.54 -23.19
CA GLU A 150 3.78 -0.56 -22.78
C GLU A 150 5.01 -0.01 -22.03
N LEU A 151 5.49 -0.76 -21.01
CA LEU A 151 6.66 -0.38 -20.21
C LEU A 151 6.56 1.00 -19.51
N ALA A 152 5.38 1.64 -19.44
CA ALA A 152 5.26 3.03 -18.98
C ALA A 152 5.90 3.29 -17.61
N PHE A 153 5.87 2.32 -16.69
CA PHE A 153 6.49 2.38 -15.36
C PHE A 153 7.50 1.25 -15.13
N ASP A 154 8.04 0.65 -16.20
CA ASP A 154 9.05 -0.40 -16.07
C ASP A 154 10.25 0.06 -15.22
N GLY A 155 10.75 -0.77 -14.31
CA GLY A 155 11.96 -0.47 -13.54
C GLY A 155 11.81 0.68 -12.55
N CYS A 156 10.59 1.16 -12.25
CA CYS A 156 10.30 2.08 -11.16
C CYS A 156 10.45 1.37 -9.79
N SER A 157 11.66 0.93 -9.46
CA SER A 157 11.94 0.11 -8.27
C SER A 157 11.69 0.83 -6.93
N GLY A 158 11.65 2.16 -6.92
CA GLY A 158 11.25 2.95 -5.75
C GLY A 158 9.74 3.15 -5.58
N LEU A 159 8.93 2.77 -6.58
CA LEU A 159 7.49 3.06 -6.60
C LEU A 159 6.76 2.20 -5.58
N GLN A 160 6.27 2.79 -4.51
CA GLN A 160 5.59 2.08 -3.41
C GLN A 160 4.10 1.91 -3.67
N THR A 161 3.47 2.94 -4.24
CA THR A 161 2.04 2.97 -4.55
C THR A 161 1.76 3.76 -5.82
N ILE A 162 0.72 3.37 -6.54
CA ILE A 162 0.20 4.08 -7.70
C ILE A 162 -1.32 4.10 -7.66
N THR A 163 -1.91 5.26 -7.98
CA THR A 163 -3.35 5.38 -8.22
C THR A 163 -3.62 5.35 -9.72
N LEU A 164 -4.31 4.31 -10.18
CA LEU A 164 -4.74 4.13 -11.56
C LEU A 164 -6.01 4.94 -11.86
N PRO A 165 -6.21 5.39 -13.10
CA PRO A 165 -7.42 6.12 -13.49
C PRO A 165 -8.62 5.17 -13.56
N LYS A 166 -9.83 5.63 -13.21
CA LYS A 166 -11.01 4.76 -13.23
C LYS A 166 -11.45 4.28 -14.62
N GLY A 167 -11.07 5.02 -15.68
CA GLY A 167 -11.55 4.81 -17.04
C GLY A 167 -10.78 3.80 -17.88
N ILE A 168 -9.70 3.20 -17.38
CA ILE A 168 -8.94 2.21 -18.16
C ILE A 168 -9.65 0.85 -18.20
N THR A 169 -9.58 0.20 -19.34
CA THR A 169 -10.20 -1.12 -19.58
C THR A 169 -9.20 -2.28 -19.48
N SER A 170 -7.90 -2.00 -19.45
CA SER A 170 -6.86 -3.02 -19.40
C SER A 170 -5.61 -2.51 -18.67
N ILE A 171 -4.90 -3.42 -18.00
CA ILE A 171 -3.49 -3.21 -17.66
C ILE A 171 -2.66 -3.76 -18.83
N GLY A 172 -1.90 -2.90 -19.51
CA GLY A 172 -1.11 -3.27 -20.68
C GLY A 172 0.07 -4.20 -20.39
N GLU A 173 0.71 -4.68 -21.46
CA GLU A 173 1.93 -5.48 -21.39
C GLU A 173 3.05 -4.69 -20.69
N ARG A 174 3.77 -5.36 -19.77
CA ARG A 174 4.94 -4.84 -19.05
C ARG A 174 4.78 -3.48 -18.34
N VAL A 175 3.56 -2.98 -18.13
CA VAL A 175 3.34 -1.61 -17.59
C VAL A 175 4.08 -1.37 -16.27
N PHE A 176 4.11 -2.36 -15.37
CA PHE A 176 4.80 -2.32 -14.08
C PHE A 176 5.95 -3.34 -14.00
N TYR A 177 6.56 -3.71 -15.14
CA TYR A 177 7.71 -4.63 -15.16
C TYR A 177 8.81 -4.15 -14.20
N ASN A 178 9.39 -5.03 -13.39
CA ASN A 178 10.44 -4.71 -12.41
C ASN A 178 10.11 -3.57 -11.42
N CYS A 179 8.84 -3.29 -11.11
CA CYS A 179 8.44 -2.39 -10.02
C CYS A 179 8.61 -3.08 -8.66
N SER A 180 9.84 -3.41 -8.26
CA SER A 180 10.13 -4.21 -7.06
C SER A 180 9.74 -3.55 -5.73
N GLY A 181 9.61 -2.21 -5.69
CA GLY A 181 9.13 -1.47 -4.52
C GLY A 181 7.61 -1.43 -4.35
N LEU A 182 6.84 -1.87 -5.35
CA LEU A 182 5.38 -1.71 -5.37
C LEU A 182 4.73 -2.63 -4.32
N GLN A 183 4.18 -2.06 -3.25
CA GLN A 183 3.65 -2.83 -2.12
C GLN A 183 2.18 -3.21 -2.31
N THR A 184 1.40 -2.28 -2.85
CA THR A 184 -0.03 -2.42 -3.09
C THR A 184 -0.43 -1.68 -4.36
N ILE A 185 -1.46 -2.20 -5.04
CA ILE A 185 -2.10 -1.53 -6.16
C ILE A 185 -3.59 -1.87 -6.16
N THR A 186 -4.44 -0.87 -6.40
CA THR A 186 -5.87 -1.08 -6.64
C THR A 186 -6.11 -1.07 -8.15
N ILE A 187 -6.53 -2.20 -8.70
CA ILE A 187 -6.93 -2.31 -10.10
C ILE A 187 -8.38 -1.80 -10.22
N PRO A 188 -8.68 -0.83 -11.10
CA PRO A 188 -10.03 -0.31 -11.28
C PRO A 188 -11.05 -1.36 -11.73
N ASP A 189 -12.31 -1.24 -11.28
CA ASP A 189 -13.39 -2.19 -11.58
C ASP A 189 -13.71 -2.34 -13.09
N GLY A 190 -13.39 -1.31 -13.89
CA GLY A 190 -13.59 -1.32 -15.34
C GLY A 190 -12.57 -2.15 -16.13
N VAL A 191 -11.52 -2.67 -15.48
CA VAL A 191 -10.48 -3.47 -16.13
C VAL A 191 -10.99 -4.86 -16.46
N THR A 192 -10.85 -5.27 -17.73
CA THR A 192 -11.26 -6.59 -18.24
C THR A 192 -10.10 -7.53 -18.49
N SER A 193 -8.87 -7.02 -18.62
CA SER A 193 -7.68 -7.83 -18.90
C SER A 193 -6.41 -7.28 -18.25
N ILE A 194 -5.52 -8.21 -17.88
CA ILE A 194 -4.16 -7.92 -17.39
C ILE A 194 -3.18 -8.53 -18.39
N GLY A 195 -2.31 -7.72 -18.98
CA GLY A 195 -1.38 -8.09 -20.03
C GLY A 195 -0.23 -8.98 -19.57
N GLU A 196 0.52 -9.49 -20.55
CA GLU A 196 1.71 -10.30 -20.31
C GLU A 196 2.78 -9.49 -19.56
N TRP A 197 3.46 -10.12 -18.59
CA TRP A 197 4.48 -9.50 -17.75
C TRP A 197 4.06 -8.19 -17.02
N ALA A 198 2.76 -7.89 -16.91
CA ALA A 198 2.26 -6.59 -16.43
C ALA A 198 2.84 -6.15 -15.08
N PHE A 199 3.02 -7.09 -14.15
CA PHE A 199 3.59 -6.93 -12.81
C PHE A 199 4.79 -7.87 -12.59
N TYR A 200 5.50 -8.22 -13.66
CA TYR A 200 6.67 -9.10 -13.57
C TYR A 200 7.71 -8.53 -12.59
N ASN A 201 8.19 -9.36 -11.67
CA ASN A 201 9.19 -9.02 -10.65
C ASN A 201 8.80 -7.81 -9.77
N CYS A 202 7.49 -7.61 -9.53
CA CYS A 202 6.99 -6.75 -8.45
C CYS A 202 7.15 -7.47 -7.09
N SER A 203 8.38 -7.71 -6.67
CA SER A 203 8.70 -8.50 -5.47
C SER A 203 8.23 -7.90 -4.15
N GLY A 204 7.97 -6.59 -4.10
CA GLY A 204 7.37 -5.91 -2.95
C GLY A 204 5.85 -6.11 -2.81
N LEU A 205 5.16 -6.61 -3.84
CA LEU A 205 3.69 -6.66 -3.89
C LEU A 205 3.19 -7.73 -2.91
N GLN A 206 2.49 -7.32 -1.85
CA GLN A 206 2.11 -8.23 -0.77
C GLN A 206 0.74 -8.89 -0.97
N THR A 207 -0.19 -8.14 -1.54
CA THR A 207 -1.55 -8.61 -1.80
C THR A 207 -2.03 -8.07 -3.14
N ILE A 208 -2.88 -8.84 -3.82
CA ILE A 208 -3.56 -8.37 -5.01
C ILE A 208 -5.01 -8.83 -5.02
N THR A 209 -5.91 -7.91 -5.35
CA THR A 209 -7.31 -8.20 -5.64
C THR A 209 -7.57 -7.92 -7.11
N ILE A 210 -7.86 -8.98 -7.86
CA ILE A 210 -8.27 -8.88 -9.25
C ILE A 210 -9.78 -8.55 -9.26
N PRO A 211 -10.23 -7.47 -9.92
CA PRO A 211 -11.63 -7.04 -9.90
C PRO A 211 -12.53 -7.93 -10.75
N ASP A 212 -13.84 -7.93 -10.46
CA ASP A 212 -14.83 -8.84 -11.03
C ASP A 212 -14.94 -8.80 -12.57
N GLY A 213 -14.59 -7.65 -13.18
CA GLY A 213 -14.60 -7.47 -14.63
C GLY A 213 -13.49 -8.22 -15.38
N VAL A 214 -12.44 -8.67 -14.69
CA VAL A 214 -11.28 -9.29 -15.34
C VAL A 214 -11.61 -10.71 -15.81
N THR A 215 -11.52 -10.93 -17.12
CA THR A 215 -11.74 -12.23 -17.76
C THR A 215 -10.44 -12.94 -18.12
N SER A 216 -9.32 -12.21 -18.26
CA SER A 216 -8.05 -12.76 -18.72
C SER A 216 -6.83 -12.18 -18.01
N ILE A 217 -5.91 -13.06 -17.61
CA ILE A 217 -4.58 -12.72 -17.06
C ILE A 217 -3.50 -13.30 -17.97
N GLY A 218 -2.61 -12.45 -18.48
CA GLY A 218 -1.55 -12.81 -19.42
C GLY A 218 -0.47 -13.74 -18.84
N GLU A 219 0.35 -14.28 -19.74
CA GLU A 219 1.52 -15.07 -19.37
C GLU A 219 2.52 -14.23 -18.55
N TRP A 220 3.14 -14.82 -17.52
CA TRP A 220 4.11 -14.15 -16.63
C TRP A 220 3.61 -12.88 -15.91
N ALA A 221 2.30 -12.59 -15.93
CA ALA A 221 1.75 -11.31 -15.47
C ALA A 221 2.17 -10.91 -14.05
N PHE A 222 2.29 -11.85 -13.12
CA PHE A 222 2.74 -11.66 -11.73
C PHE A 222 3.96 -12.54 -11.41
N ASN A 223 4.71 -12.97 -12.42
CA ASN A 223 5.89 -13.80 -12.18
C ASN A 223 6.88 -13.05 -11.26
N GLY A 224 7.51 -13.75 -10.32
CA GLY A 224 8.55 -13.15 -9.48
C GLY A 224 8.01 -12.14 -8.47
N CYS A 225 6.69 -12.02 -8.32
CA CYS A 225 6.05 -11.35 -7.18
C CYS A 225 6.26 -12.16 -5.90
N SER A 226 7.51 -12.27 -5.46
CA SER A 226 7.91 -13.12 -4.34
C SER A 226 7.40 -12.62 -2.99
N GLY A 227 6.98 -11.36 -2.86
CA GLY A 227 6.31 -10.84 -1.66
C GLY A 227 4.81 -11.17 -1.56
N LEU A 228 4.20 -11.73 -2.62
CA LEU A 228 2.76 -11.92 -2.71
C LEU A 228 2.30 -13.01 -1.74
N GLU A 229 1.54 -12.65 -0.71
CA GLU A 229 1.06 -13.60 0.30
C GLU A 229 -0.37 -14.07 0.04
N THR A 230 -1.23 -13.16 -0.46
CA THR A 230 -2.65 -13.40 -0.71
C THR A 230 -3.06 -12.86 -2.07
N ILE A 231 -3.74 -13.71 -2.84
CA ILE A 231 -4.29 -13.38 -4.16
C ILE A 231 -5.80 -13.54 -4.08
N THR A 232 -6.56 -12.55 -4.56
CA THR A 232 -8.01 -12.68 -4.73
C THR A 232 -8.34 -12.67 -6.21
N LEU A 233 -8.99 -13.74 -6.69
CA LEU A 233 -9.40 -13.96 -8.06
C LEU A 233 -10.93 -13.88 -8.19
N PRO A 234 -11.47 -13.19 -9.19
CA PRO A 234 -12.90 -13.10 -9.42
C PRO A 234 -13.44 -14.37 -10.08
N GLU A 235 -14.76 -14.57 -9.98
CA GLU A 235 -15.48 -15.66 -10.63
C GLU A 235 -15.37 -15.61 -12.17
N GLY A 236 -15.25 -14.40 -12.73
CA GLY A 236 -15.27 -14.14 -14.17
C GLY A 236 -14.03 -14.55 -14.96
N ILE A 237 -12.95 -15.04 -14.31
CA ILE A 237 -11.75 -15.46 -15.03
C ILE A 237 -12.06 -16.66 -15.95
N VAL A 238 -11.74 -16.47 -17.22
CA VAL A 238 -11.87 -17.47 -18.29
C VAL A 238 -10.50 -18.02 -18.69
N SER A 239 -9.47 -17.17 -18.75
CA SER A 239 -8.13 -17.55 -19.16
C SER A 239 -7.05 -16.98 -18.24
N MET A 240 -6.04 -17.79 -17.95
CA MET A 240 -4.86 -17.39 -17.18
C MET A 240 -3.64 -18.02 -17.84
N GLY A 241 -2.60 -17.21 -18.08
CA GLY A 241 -1.32 -17.74 -18.54
C GLY A 241 -0.77 -18.74 -17.52
N TYR A 242 -0.28 -19.89 -18.00
CA TYR A 242 0.21 -20.99 -17.13
C TYR A 242 1.29 -20.54 -16.14
N THR A 243 2.04 -19.49 -16.50
CA THR A 243 3.11 -18.91 -15.69
C THR A 243 2.78 -17.59 -15.02
N ALA A 244 1.50 -17.18 -15.02
CA ALA A 244 1.05 -15.90 -14.47
C ALA A 244 1.57 -15.66 -13.04
N PHE A 245 1.55 -16.68 -12.19
CA PHE A 245 2.04 -16.61 -10.79
C PHE A 245 3.26 -17.49 -10.54
N PHE A 246 4.14 -17.68 -11.53
CA PHE A 246 5.40 -18.40 -11.30
C PHE A 246 6.31 -17.64 -10.33
N ASP A 247 7.09 -18.34 -9.51
CA ASP A 247 8.04 -17.72 -8.58
C ASP A 247 7.38 -16.75 -7.56
N CYS A 248 6.07 -16.86 -7.37
CA CYS A 248 5.34 -16.24 -6.25
C CYS A 248 5.52 -17.11 -4.98
N THR A 249 6.74 -17.18 -4.48
CA THR A 249 7.17 -18.16 -3.47
C THR A 249 6.52 -17.99 -2.10
N ASN A 250 6.08 -16.78 -1.73
CA ASN A 250 5.42 -16.52 -0.44
C ASN A 250 3.90 -16.61 -0.47
N VAL A 251 3.27 -17.05 -1.57
CA VAL A 251 1.80 -17.18 -1.62
C VAL A 251 1.38 -18.19 -0.57
N LYS A 252 0.54 -17.76 0.36
CA LYS A 252 -0.05 -18.58 1.42
C LYS A 252 -1.50 -18.95 1.08
N LYS A 253 -2.21 -18.07 0.37
CA LYS A 253 -3.66 -18.18 0.12
C LYS A 253 -4.05 -17.62 -1.23
N ILE A 254 -4.98 -18.30 -1.89
CA ILE A 254 -5.66 -17.83 -3.09
C ILE A 254 -7.16 -17.88 -2.83
N LEU A 255 -7.80 -16.72 -2.83
CA LEU A 255 -9.23 -16.56 -2.57
C LEU A 255 -9.98 -16.47 -3.90
N ILE A 256 -10.97 -17.33 -4.12
CA ILE A 256 -11.76 -17.32 -5.35
C ILE A 256 -13.20 -16.89 -5.05
N ALA A 257 -13.68 -15.84 -5.72
CA ALA A 257 -15.01 -15.24 -5.51
C ALA A 257 -16.19 -16.00 -6.16
N GLY A 258 -16.05 -17.30 -6.42
CA GLY A 258 -17.08 -18.11 -7.08
C GLY A 258 -18.28 -18.42 -6.20
N LYS A 259 -19.48 -18.44 -6.79
CA LYS A 259 -20.75 -18.74 -6.11
C LYS A 259 -21.03 -20.24 -5.97
N ASP A 260 -20.30 -21.05 -6.73
CA ASP A 260 -20.46 -22.50 -6.77
C ASP A 260 -19.11 -23.22 -6.90
N ASN A 261 -19.11 -24.51 -6.52
CA ASN A 261 -17.90 -25.35 -6.54
C ASN A 261 -17.37 -25.57 -7.96
N ALA A 262 -18.20 -25.51 -9.00
CA ALA A 262 -17.76 -25.73 -10.37
C ALA A 262 -16.94 -24.54 -10.90
N SER A 263 -17.37 -23.32 -10.57
CA SER A 263 -16.63 -22.10 -10.90
C SER A 263 -15.31 -22.01 -10.13
N ILE A 264 -15.30 -22.40 -8.85
CA ILE A 264 -14.07 -22.49 -8.07
C ILE A 264 -13.11 -23.53 -8.66
N GLN A 265 -13.61 -24.72 -9.05
CA GLN A 265 -12.77 -25.75 -9.66
C GLN A 265 -12.21 -25.31 -11.00
N ARG A 266 -13.02 -24.69 -11.88
CA ARG A 266 -12.58 -24.15 -13.17
C ARG A 266 -11.39 -23.19 -13.00
N ILE A 267 -11.48 -22.26 -12.05
CA ILE A 267 -10.41 -21.28 -11.81
C ILE A 267 -9.20 -21.95 -11.16
N THR A 268 -9.41 -22.92 -10.27
CA THR A 268 -8.34 -23.75 -9.69
C THR A 268 -7.56 -24.50 -10.78
N ASP A 269 -8.24 -25.01 -11.80
CA ASP A 269 -7.61 -25.74 -12.90
C ASP A 269 -6.75 -24.85 -13.81
N LEU A 270 -6.97 -23.53 -13.81
CA LEU A 270 -6.12 -22.54 -14.49
C LEU A 270 -4.82 -22.25 -13.73
N LEU A 271 -4.79 -22.55 -12.43
CA LEU A 271 -3.60 -22.36 -11.60
C LEU A 271 -2.62 -23.51 -11.81
N ARG A 272 -1.34 -23.23 -11.54
CA ARG A 272 -0.31 -24.27 -11.50
C ARG A 272 -0.48 -25.18 -10.29
N ASP A 273 -0.05 -26.43 -10.41
CA ASP A 273 -0.26 -27.47 -9.39
C ASP A 273 0.24 -27.07 -7.98
N GLU A 274 1.37 -26.35 -7.90
CA GLU A 274 1.99 -25.86 -6.66
C GLU A 274 1.17 -24.79 -5.91
N LEU A 275 0.11 -24.26 -6.53
CA LEU A 275 -0.76 -23.24 -5.95
C LEU A 275 -2.16 -23.77 -5.63
N LYS A 276 -2.54 -24.94 -6.15
CA LYS A 276 -3.90 -25.47 -6.03
C LYS A 276 -4.27 -25.81 -4.59
N ASP A 277 -3.32 -26.23 -3.78
CA ASP A 277 -3.50 -26.54 -2.35
C ASP A 277 -3.75 -25.29 -1.48
N LYS A 278 -3.47 -24.10 -2.01
CA LYS A 278 -3.62 -22.81 -1.34
C LYS A 278 -4.97 -22.14 -1.64
N VAL A 279 -5.80 -22.76 -2.48
CA VAL A 279 -7.09 -22.22 -2.89
C VAL A 279 -8.13 -22.37 -1.77
N ILE A 280 -8.84 -21.28 -1.51
CA ILE A 280 -9.93 -21.19 -0.54
C ILE A 280 -11.06 -20.40 -1.21
N SER A 281 -12.32 -20.81 -1.03
CA SER A 281 -13.43 -19.98 -1.50
C SER A 281 -13.48 -18.67 -0.71
N LYS A 282 -13.80 -17.57 -1.41
CA LYS A 282 -13.94 -16.26 -0.77
C LYS A 282 -15.04 -16.27 0.29
N GLU A 283 -16.13 -17.00 0.07
CA GLU A 283 -17.20 -17.16 1.05
C GLU A 283 -16.72 -17.78 2.38
N VAL A 284 -15.88 -18.83 2.31
CA VAL A 284 -15.27 -19.44 3.50
C VAL A 284 -14.30 -18.47 4.16
N ALA A 285 -13.48 -17.76 3.37
CA ALA A 285 -12.58 -16.74 3.87
C ALA A 285 -13.33 -15.62 4.61
N ASP A 286 -14.41 -15.11 4.03
CA ASP A 286 -15.25 -14.06 4.60
C ASP A 286 -15.93 -14.55 5.89
N ALA A 287 -16.43 -15.79 5.93
CA ALA A 287 -16.97 -16.40 7.14
C ALA A 287 -15.90 -16.50 8.26
N ILE A 288 -14.68 -16.92 7.93
CA ILE A 288 -13.54 -16.98 8.86
C ILE A 288 -13.23 -15.58 9.41
N PHE A 289 -13.17 -14.57 8.54
CA PHE A 289 -12.94 -13.18 8.94
C PHE A 289 -14.05 -12.66 9.84
N GLN A 290 -15.32 -12.94 9.52
CA GLN A 290 -16.46 -12.58 10.35
C GLN A 290 -16.41 -13.24 11.72
N MET A 291 -16.10 -14.54 11.80
CA MET A 291 -15.96 -15.26 13.06
C MET A 291 -14.85 -14.66 13.93
N ARG A 292 -13.65 -14.43 13.36
CA ARG A 292 -12.54 -13.76 14.07
C ARG A 292 -12.94 -12.39 14.58
N ASN A 293 -13.54 -11.55 13.72
CA ASN A 293 -13.94 -10.19 14.07
C ASN A 293 -15.01 -10.18 15.17
N THR A 294 -15.93 -11.15 15.15
CA THR A 294 -16.93 -11.34 16.20
C THR A 294 -16.26 -11.62 17.55
N GLN A 295 -15.30 -12.55 17.60
CA GLN A 295 -14.60 -12.88 18.84
C GLN A 295 -13.69 -11.74 19.32
N LEU A 296 -13.03 -11.02 18.43
CA LEU A 296 -12.25 -9.82 18.77
C LEU A 296 -13.13 -8.70 19.31
N SER A 297 -14.32 -8.50 18.73
CA SER A 297 -15.28 -7.52 19.23
C SER A 297 -15.74 -7.87 20.63
N ARG A 298 -15.97 -9.16 20.95
CA ARG A 298 -16.28 -9.61 22.33
C ARG A 298 -15.18 -9.23 23.31
N VAL A 299 -13.90 -9.33 22.92
CA VAL A 299 -12.77 -8.93 23.77
C VAL A 299 -12.74 -7.41 23.93
N ALA A 300 -12.89 -6.65 22.84
CA ALA A 300 -12.82 -5.19 22.83
C ALA A 300 -13.84 -4.50 23.75
N VAL A 301 -15.06 -5.05 23.84
CA VAL A 301 -16.15 -4.51 24.67
C VAL A 301 -16.08 -4.91 26.14
N MET A 302 -15.05 -5.65 26.58
CA MET A 302 -14.89 -5.94 28.00
C MET A 302 -14.22 -4.77 28.72
N PRO A 303 -14.84 -4.14 29.72
CA PRO A 303 -14.22 -3.00 30.40
C PRO A 303 -12.91 -3.39 31.10
N GLU A 304 -12.79 -4.65 31.54
CA GLU A 304 -11.62 -5.18 32.23
C GLU A 304 -10.41 -5.43 31.32
N ILE A 305 -10.48 -5.23 30.00
CA ILE A 305 -9.24 -5.18 29.21
C ILE A 305 -8.55 -3.82 29.32
N ASN A 306 -9.22 -2.80 29.88
CA ASN A 306 -8.63 -1.48 30.03
C ASN A 306 -7.58 -1.51 31.17
N PRO A 307 -6.33 -1.09 30.91
CA PRO A 307 -5.28 -1.08 31.94
C PRO A 307 -5.62 -0.20 33.15
N LEU A 308 -6.47 0.81 32.96
CA LEU A 308 -6.90 1.72 34.01
C LEU A 308 -8.01 1.13 34.89
N TYR A 309 -8.69 0.07 34.45
CA TYR A 309 -9.90 -0.44 35.08
C TYR A 309 -9.74 -0.71 36.58
N ARG A 310 -8.69 -1.45 36.98
CA ARG A 310 -8.42 -1.77 38.40
C ARG A 310 -8.13 -0.56 39.28
N TYR A 311 -7.62 0.55 38.74
CA TYR A 311 -7.30 1.74 39.52
C TYR A 311 -8.55 2.52 39.94
N PHE A 312 -9.63 2.40 39.18
CA PHE A 312 -10.92 3.02 39.50
C PHE A 312 -11.89 2.05 40.19
N HIS A 313 -11.54 0.77 40.29
CA HIS A 313 -12.40 -0.28 40.84
C HIS A 313 -11.85 -0.97 42.10
N HIS A 314 -10.57 -0.77 42.46
CA HIS A 314 -9.98 -1.21 43.73
C HIS A 314 -9.38 -0.05 44.54
N HIS A 315 -9.95 0.22 45.72
CA HIS A 315 -9.48 1.17 46.74
C HIS A 315 -9.01 2.53 46.19
N THR A 316 -9.96 3.33 45.69
CA THR A 316 -9.73 4.75 45.36
C THR A 316 -9.85 5.62 46.63
N PRO A 317 -8.80 6.34 47.03
CA PRO A 317 -8.94 7.48 47.95
C PRO A 317 -9.51 8.73 47.24
N TYR A 318 -9.72 8.67 45.93
CA TYR A 318 -10.22 9.77 45.09
C TYR A 318 -11.65 9.48 44.64
N ILE A 319 -12.62 10.16 45.27
CA ILE A 319 -14.02 10.21 44.85
C ILE A 319 -14.11 11.21 43.70
N SER A 320 -14.55 10.75 42.52
CA SER A 320 -14.80 11.66 41.39
C SER A 320 -16.25 12.15 41.46
N LYS A 321 -16.48 13.47 41.42
CA LYS A 321 -17.84 14.03 41.32
C LYS A 321 -18.21 14.18 39.86
N VAL A 322 -19.36 13.63 39.45
CA VAL A 322 -19.86 13.72 38.08
C VAL A 322 -21.20 14.43 38.10
N THR A 323 -21.43 15.36 37.18
CA THR A 323 -22.72 16.06 37.07
C THR A 323 -23.67 15.27 36.19
N VAL A 324 -24.75 14.75 36.78
CA VAL A 324 -25.79 13.97 36.11
C VAL A 324 -27.09 14.77 36.09
N LYS A 325 -27.89 14.68 35.03
CA LYS A 325 -29.21 15.33 34.98
C LYS A 325 -30.31 14.34 35.38
N ASN A 326 -31.20 14.74 36.29
CA ASN A 326 -32.38 13.93 36.65
C ASN A 326 -33.46 13.99 35.54
N GLU A 327 -34.55 13.24 35.72
CA GLU A 327 -35.67 13.16 34.76
C GLU A 327 -36.36 14.52 34.52
N ASP A 328 -36.20 15.47 35.44
CA ASP A 328 -36.69 16.85 35.35
C ASP A 328 -35.69 17.83 34.70
N GLY A 329 -34.48 17.36 34.32
CA GLY A 329 -33.45 18.13 33.63
C GLY A 329 -32.50 18.94 34.52
N GLU A 330 -32.57 18.79 35.85
CA GLU A 330 -31.72 19.46 36.83
C GLU A 330 -30.38 18.74 36.99
N SER A 331 -29.28 19.51 36.98
CA SER A 331 -27.92 19.01 37.16
C SER A 331 -27.61 18.72 38.63
N LEU A 332 -27.39 17.45 38.99
CA LEU A 332 -26.99 16.97 40.31
C LEU A 332 -25.54 16.49 40.27
N GLU A 333 -24.73 16.86 41.26
CA GLU A 333 -23.39 16.28 41.46
C GLU A 333 -23.50 14.96 42.23
N GLU A 334 -23.08 13.86 41.62
CA GLU A 334 -23.08 12.53 42.24
C GLU A 334 -21.63 12.07 42.51
N GLU A 335 -21.41 11.51 43.69
CA GLU A 335 -20.10 10.97 44.10
C GLU A 335 -19.90 9.57 43.51
N CYS A 336 -19.08 9.48 42.47
CA CYS A 336 -18.77 8.24 41.79
C CYS A 336 -17.51 7.62 42.41
N SER A 337 -17.72 6.62 43.28
CA SER A 337 -16.62 5.82 43.86
C SER A 337 -15.92 4.92 42.83
N LYS A 338 -16.57 4.70 41.67
CA LYS A 338 -16.12 3.88 40.55
C LYS A 338 -16.55 4.50 39.23
N LEU A 339 -15.68 4.55 38.23
CA LEU A 339 -16.09 4.95 36.87
C LEU A 339 -16.98 3.85 36.26
N PRO A 340 -18.08 4.18 35.57
CA PRO A 340 -18.94 3.16 34.98
C PRO A 340 -18.26 2.38 33.84
N ASP A 341 -18.70 1.14 33.62
CA ASP A 341 -18.09 0.21 32.66
C ASP A 341 -18.14 0.71 31.21
N ASP A 342 -19.21 1.43 30.84
CA ASP A 342 -19.41 1.98 29.50
C ASP A 342 -18.31 2.98 29.10
N ILE A 343 -17.78 3.76 30.06
CA ILE A 343 -16.63 4.65 29.84
C ILE A 343 -15.40 3.83 29.46
N PHE A 344 -15.11 2.74 30.17
CA PHE A 344 -13.97 1.88 29.85
C PHE A 344 -14.14 1.18 28.50
N GLN A 345 -15.35 0.73 28.18
CA GLN A 345 -15.67 0.16 26.87
C GLN A 345 -15.46 1.18 25.74
N HIS A 346 -15.90 2.42 25.94
CA HIS A 346 -15.70 3.50 24.98
C HIS A 346 -14.20 3.82 24.81
N MET A 347 -13.44 3.91 25.92
CA MET A 347 -12.00 4.13 25.90
C MET A 347 -11.25 3.02 25.18
N ASN A 348 -11.67 1.76 25.35
CA ASN A 348 -11.05 0.63 24.66
C ASN A 348 -11.11 0.79 23.14
N GLY A 349 -12.21 1.35 22.61
CA GLY A 349 -12.38 1.59 21.18
C GLY A 349 -11.29 2.45 20.54
N PHE A 350 -10.73 3.41 21.28
CA PHE A 350 -9.64 4.28 20.80
C PHE A 350 -8.24 3.68 20.94
N LEU A 351 -8.08 2.62 21.75
CA LEU A 351 -6.78 2.07 22.14
C LEU A 351 -6.59 0.60 21.73
N LEU A 352 -7.40 0.07 20.81
CA LEU A 352 -7.32 -1.35 20.42
C LEU A 352 -5.95 -1.74 19.86
N SER A 353 -5.28 -0.86 19.11
CA SER A 353 -3.93 -1.11 18.57
C SER A 353 -2.87 -1.29 19.66
N GLU A 354 -3.06 -0.65 20.80
CA GLU A 354 -2.10 -0.61 21.92
C GLU A 354 -2.52 -1.53 23.07
N ASN A 355 -3.78 -1.97 23.11
CA ASN A 355 -4.30 -2.83 24.15
C ASN A 355 -3.68 -4.24 24.09
N HIS A 356 -2.88 -4.58 25.10
CA HIS A 356 -2.17 -5.86 25.17
C HIS A 356 -3.10 -7.08 25.08
N TYR A 357 -4.24 -7.08 25.78
CA TYR A 357 -5.18 -8.20 25.75
C TYR A 357 -5.81 -8.38 24.36
N TYR A 358 -6.20 -7.28 23.72
CA TYR A 358 -6.74 -7.30 22.36
C TYR A 358 -5.70 -7.79 21.35
N GLN A 359 -4.48 -7.27 21.37
CA GLN A 359 -3.40 -7.71 20.49
C GLN A 359 -3.03 -9.18 20.72
N LYS A 360 -3.04 -9.64 21.98
CA LYS A 360 -2.80 -11.04 22.31
C LYS A 360 -3.89 -11.96 21.77
N ALA A 361 -5.17 -11.61 21.94
CA ALA A 361 -6.28 -12.35 21.34
C ALA A 361 -6.14 -12.42 19.81
N LYS A 362 -5.89 -11.27 19.16
CA LYS A 362 -5.68 -11.18 17.71
C LYS A 362 -4.53 -12.06 17.24
N ASN A 363 -3.39 -12.04 17.92
CA ASN A 363 -2.22 -12.85 17.57
C ASN A 363 -2.48 -14.35 17.74
N LEU A 364 -3.18 -14.76 18.81
CA LEU A 364 -3.56 -16.16 19.01
C LEU A 364 -4.55 -16.62 17.92
N MET A 365 -5.59 -15.84 17.64
CA MET A 365 -6.58 -16.16 16.61
C MET A 365 -5.98 -16.22 15.19
N ASN A 366 -4.93 -15.45 14.92
CA ASN A 366 -4.20 -15.49 13.64
C ASN A 366 -3.36 -16.76 13.46
N ARG A 367 -3.00 -17.45 14.55
CA ARG A 367 -2.24 -18.71 14.51
C ARG A 367 -3.13 -19.94 14.26
N VAL A 368 -4.44 -19.82 14.48
CA VAL A 368 -5.39 -20.91 14.22
C VAL A 368 -5.48 -21.17 12.72
N SER A 369 -5.22 -22.42 12.34
CA SER A 369 -5.29 -22.91 10.96
C SER A 369 -6.68 -22.69 10.36
N TRP A 370 -6.73 -22.35 9.07
CA TRP A 370 -8.01 -22.12 8.40
C TRP A 370 -8.73 -23.45 8.16
N PRO A 371 -10.04 -23.51 8.43
CA PRO A 371 -10.84 -24.70 8.20
C PRO A 371 -11.02 -24.97 6.71
N LYS A 372 -11.01 -26.25 6.34
CA LYS A 372 -11.17 -26.76 4.97
C LYS A 372 -12.57 -27.28 4.68
N ASP A 373 -13.32 -27.67 5.71
CA ASP A 373 -14.68 -28.18 5.59
C ASP A 373 -15.61 -27.69 6.72
N LYS A 374 -16.88 -28.10 6.65
CA LYS A 374 -17.91 -27.68 7.60
C LYS A 374 -17.69 -28.16 9.04
N ASN A 375 -17.07 -29.33 9.24
CA ASN A 375 -16.76 -29.83 10.57
C ASN A 375 -15.56 -29.07 11.15
N GLU A 376 -14.54 -28.81 10.33
CA GLU A 376 -13.42 -27.95 10.71
C GLU A 376 -13.89 -26.52 11.01
N MET A 377 -14.90 -25.99 10.31
CA MET A 377 -15.49 -24.68 10.61
C MET A 377 -16.06 -24.61 12.03
N LEU A 378 -16.74 -25.65 12.49
CA LEU A 378 -17.29 -25.69 13.86
C LEU A 378 -16.19 -25.80 14.92
N ILE A 379 -15.15 -26.61 14.65
CA ILE A 379 -13.98 -26.73 15.54
C ILE A 379 -13.26 -25.38 15.63
N TYR A 380 -13.04 -24.75 14.48
CA TYR A 380 -12.42 -23.44 14.35
C TYR A 380 -13.17 -22.36 15.15
N GLU A 381 -14.49 -22.29 15.02
CA GLU A 381 -15.32 -21.34 15.77
C GLU A 381 -15.18 -21.54 17.29
N ASN A 382 -15.22 -22.79 17.75
CA ASN A 382 -15.05 -23.12 19.16
C ASN A 382 -13.66 -22.75 19.68
N GLU A 383 -12.61 -22.96 18.89
CA GLU A 383 -11.24 -22.58 19.25
C GLU A 383 -11.09 -21.06 19.37
N LEU A 384 -11.62 -20.29 18.43
CA LEU A 384 -11.62 -18.83 18.51
C LEU A 384 -12.37 -18.33 19.76
N LYS A 385 -13.51 -18.95 20.08
CA LYS A 385 -14.29 -18.65 21.28
C LYS A 385 -13.49 -18.93 22.55
N ASN A 386 -12.82 -20.08 22.63
CA ASN A 386 -11.98 -20.45 23.76
C ASN A 386 -10.81 -19.47 23.96
N ILE A 387 -10.17 -19.01 22.87
CA ILE A 387 -9.13 -17.99 22.92
C ILE A 387 -9.67 -16.69 23.52
N ALA A 388 -10.80 -16.19 23.02
CA ALA A 388 -11.43 -14.98 23.53
C ALA A 388 -11.78 -15.13 25.02
N ASP A 389 -12.45 -16.22 25.40
CA ASP A 389 -12.88 -16.47 26.77
C ASP A 389 -11.69 -16.57 27.73
N THR A 390 -10.58 -17.19 27.30
CA THR A 390 -9.34 -17.29 28.09
C THR A 390 -8.71 -15.92 28.31
N VAL A 391 -8.60 -15.09 27.27
CA VAL A 391 -8.04 -13.73 27.38
C VAL A 391 -8.90 -12.86 28.30
N ILE A 392 -10.22 -12.90 28.13
CA ILE A 392 -11.17 -12.16 28.96
C ILE A 392 -11.07 -12.61 30.42
N LYS A 393 -11.00 -13.92 30.67
CA LYS A 393 -10.83 -14.47 32.02
C LYS A 393 -9.54 -13.95 32.68
N LYS A 394 -8.41 -13.97 31.96
CA LYS A 394 -7.13 -13.45 32.47
C LYS A 394 -7.19 -11.95 32.75
N ALA A 395 -7.84 -11.17 31.88
CA ALA A 395 -8.03 -9.73 32.10
C ALA A 395 -8.83 -9.46 33.39
N LYS A 396 -9.91 -10.22 33.61
CA LYS A 396 -10.72 -10.16 34.84
C LYS A 396 -9.93 -10.58 36.08
N GLU A 397 -9.10 -11.62 35.99
CA GLU A 397 -8.29 -12.09 37.13
C GLU A 397 -7.22 -11.08 37.54
N VAL A 398 -6.50 -10.48 36.58
CA VAL A 398 -5.50 -9.44 36.85
C VAL A 398 -6.16 -8.20 37.46
N ASN A 399 -7.33 -7.80 36.92
CA ASN A 399 -8.03 -6.62 37.41
C ASN A 399 -8.85 -6.84 38.70
N LYS A 400 -8.95 -8.08 39.19
CA LYS A 400 -9.46 -8.39 40.54
C LYS A 400 -8.40 -8.18 41.64
N GLN A 401 -7.13 -8.00 41.28
CA GLN A 401 -6.04 -7.80 42.23
C GLN A 401 -5.77 -6.30 42.39
N ALA A 402 -5.56 -5.86 43.64
CA ALA A 402 -5.20 -4.47 43.91
C ALA A 402 -3.83 -4.15 43.30
N PRO A 403 -3.62 -2.93 42.76
CA PRO A 403 -2.31 -2.54 42.22
C PRO A 403 -1.23 -2.65 43.30
N THR A 404 -0.09 -3.23 42.94
CA THR A 404 1.09 -3.34 43.80
C THR A 404 1.72 -1.96 44.06
N GLN A 405 2.57 -1.85 45.09
CA GLN A 405 3.14 -0.57 45.49
C GLN A 405 4.10 0.02 44.44
N SER A 406 4.80 -0.82 43.66
CA SER A 406 5.59 -0.42 42.49
C SER A 406 4.72 0.12 41.35
N GLU A 407 3.57 -0.52 41.08
CA GLU A 407 2.61 -0.08 40.06
C GLU A 407 1.90 1.23 40.43
N LYS A 408 1.75 1.53 41.73
CA LYS A 408 1.21 2.81 42.23
C LYS A 408 2.19 3.97 42.04
N ILE A 409 3.49 3.74 42.18
CA ILE A 409 4.55 4.77 42.02
C ILE A 409 4.67 5.21 40.55
N ASN A 410 4.41 4.32 39.58
CA ASN A 410 4.50 4.64 38.16
C ASN A 410 3.37 5.54 37.62
N ILE A 411 2.27 5.74 38.36
CA ILE A 411 1.14 6.60 37.92
C ILE A 411 1.53 8.08 37.91
N SER A 412 2.44 8.52 38.79
CA SER A 412 2.82 9.94 38.91
C SER A 412 3.81 10.41 37.84
N ASN A 413 4.45 9.48 37.12
CA ASN A 413 5.42 9.79 36.08
C ASN A 413 4.78 9.52 34.72
N THR A 414 4.71 10.53 33.87
CA THR A 414 4.03 10.62 32.56
C THR A 414 4.54 9.66 31.46
N LYS A 415 4.80 8.39 31.79
CA LYS A 415 5.17 7.30 30.86
C LYS A 415 4.15 6.17 30.97
N MET A 416 2.88 6.50 30.78
CA MET A 416 1.75 5.58 31.00
C MET A 416 1.48 4.57 29.86
N LEU A 417 2.30 4.54 28.80
CA LEU A 417 2.04 3.66 27.65
C LEU A 417 2.99 2.46 27.52
N PHE A 418 4.10 2.41 28.26
CA PHE A 418 5.16 1.47 27.90
C PHE A 418 5.49 0.36 28.90
N TRP A 419 5.18 0.46 30.20
CA TRP A 419 5.68 -0.53 31.17
C TRP A 419 4.69 -0.81 32.31
N ALA A 420 3.85 -1.81 32.11
CA ALA A 420 3.27 -2.60 33.20
C ALA A 420 3.16 -4.05 32.71
N GLU A 421 4.29 -4.75 32.59
CA GLU A 421 4.28 -6.20 32.50
C GLU A 421 3.88 -6.76 33.87
N PRO A 422 2.76 -7.49 34.00
CA PRO A 422 2.51 -8.26 35.21
C PRO A 422 3.42 -9.49 35.15
N HIS A 423 4.35 -9.59 36.10
CA HIS A 423 5.14 -10.80 36.34
C HIS A 423 4.19 -11.99 36.58
N GLY A 424 4.00 -12.81 35.55
CA GLY A 424 3.16 -14.00 35.63
C GLY A 424 2.92 -14.72 34.29
N PHE A 425 3.59 -14.31 33.21
CA PHE A 425 3.34 -14.86 31.86
C PHE A 425 4.51 -15.61 31.22
N GLU A 426 5.66 -15.74 31.89
CA GLU A 426 6.70 -16.68 31.46
C GLU A 426 6.36 -18.08 32.01
N GLY A 427 5.68 -18.92 31.22
CA GLY A 427 5.60 -20.35 31.55
C GLY A 427 4.49 -21.20 30.94
N GLU A 428 3.37 -20.65 30.48
CA GLU A 428 2.26 -21.49 29.96
C GLU A 428 2.21 -21.51 28.43
N SER A 429 2.92 -22.48 27.87
CA SER A 429 2.64 -23.08 26.57
C SER A 429 1.17 -23.51 26.53
N LEU A 430 0.36 -22.90 25.65
CA LEU A 430 -1.00 -23.36 25.32
C LEU A 430 -1.01 -24.22 24.05
N LEU A 431 0.16 -24.67 23.60
CA LEU A 431 0.35 -25.55 22.44
C LEU A 431 1.38 -26.64 22.77
N ASP A 432 1.06 -27.49 23.74
CA ASP A 432 1.72 -28.80 23.85
C ASP A 432 0.77 -29.89 23.36
N GLU A 433 0.88 -30.19 22.07
CA GLU A 433 0.41 -31.43 21.50
C GLU A 433 1.28 -32.59 21.99
N LYS A 434 0.59 -33.64 22.43
CA LYS A 434 1.11 -35.00 22.59
C LYS A 434 2.06 -35.37 21.44
N ARG A 435 3.35 -35.53 21.75
CA ARG A 435 4.23 -36.45 21.01
C ARG A 435 4.60 -37.58 21.95
N GLU A 436 4.02 -38.74 21.68
CA GLU A 436 4.43 -40.01 22.27
C GLU A 436 5.90 -40.30 21.94
N ASP A 437 6.56 -40.91 22.93
CA ASP A 437 7.93 -41.36 22.93
C ASP A 437 8.30 -42.20 21.70
N MET A 438 9.43 -41.84 21.08
CA MET A 438 10.33 -42.86 20.53
C MET A 438 11.77 -42.48 20.84
N GLN A 439 12.30 -43.18 21.84
CA GLN A 439 13.72 -43.21 22.20
C GLN A 439 14.58 -43.56 20.99
N TYR A 440 15.59 -42.74 20.71
CA TYR A 440 16.85 -43.23 20.16
C TYR A 440 18.00 -42.61 20.95
N ARG A 441 18.74 -43.46 21.65
CA ARG A 441 19.99 -43.12 22.37
C ARG A 441 21.12 -42.95 21.35
N PRO A 442 22.09 -42.05 21.61
CA PRO A 442 23.26 -41.89 20.76
C PRO A 442 24.36 -42.91 21.11
N ILE A 443 24.88 -43.58 20.09
CA ILE A 443 26.32 -43.71 19.82
C ILE A 443 26.50 -43.36 18.34
#